data_AF-A0A7H8M2D4-F1
#
_entry.id   AF-A0A7H8M2D4-F1
#
_cell.length_a   1.000
_cell.length_b   1.000
_cell.length_c   1.000
_cell.angle_alpha   90.00
_cell.angle_beta   90.00
_cell.angle_gamma   90.00
#
_symmetry.space_group_name_H-M   'P 1'
#
loop_
_entity.id
_entity.type
_entity.pdbx_description
1 polymer ?
#
loop_
_entity_poly.entity_id
_entity_poly.type
_entity_poly.pdbx_seq_one_letter_code
_entity_poly.pdbx_strand_id
1 'polypeptide(L)'
;MERIFDTNTLATVTGEGHAAFMAGTHTGDITLTLTASDSEPPLNLSDWDIVVDLTYLSPRGAAVITNSEGEELLDLRGRSPMRGVPGKYRIRAHARGRNVGHLTEGQFRSDQEPPEHHLICVWPAPHGDEGETVHQTDSFGDR
;
A
#
# COMPACT_ATOMS: atom_id res chain seq x y z
N MET A 1 -4.00 -25.93 -9.88
CA MET A 1 -3.07 -25.50 -8.82
C MET A 1 -3.95 -24.97 -7.71
N GLU A 2 -3.91 -25.60 -6.54
CA GLU A 2 -4.75 -25.21 -5.39
C GLU A 2 -4.07 -24.02 -4.69
N ARG A 3 -4.78 -22.90 -4.54
CA ARG A 3 -4.26 -21.73 -3.83
C ARG A 3 -4.23 -22.07 -2.35
N ILE A 4 -3.02 -22.14 -1.78
CA ILE A 4 -2.80 -22.54 -0.38
C ILE A 4 -3.10 -21.37 0.58
N PHE A 5 -3.13 -20.14 0.07
CA PHE A 5 -3.45 -18.92 0.83
C PHE A 5 -4.48 -18.06 0.10
N ASP A 6 -5.52 -17.64 0.82
CA ASP A 6 -6.49 -16.63 0.40
C ASP A 6 -6.05 -15.20 0.78
N THR A 7 -4.75 -15.02 1.01
CA THR A 7 -4.19 -13.74 1.45
C THR A 7 -3.77 -12.88 0.27
N ASN A 8 -3.44 -11.62 0.55
CA ASN A 8 -2.86 -10.72 -0.43
C ASN A 8 -1.33 -10.79 -0.43
N THR A 9 -0.68 -10.42 -1.55
CA THR A 9 0.80 -10.31 -1.66
C THR A 9 1.28 -8.85 -1.64
N LEU A 10 0.38 -7.89 -1.38
CA LEU A 10 0.64 -6.46 -1.50
C LEU A 10 0.99 -5.81 -0.18
N ALA A 11 0.29 -6.11 0.90
CA ALA A 11 0.42 -5.36 2.13
C ALA A 11 0.01 -6.18 3.35
N THR A 12 0.57 -5.80 4.49
CA THR A 12 0.26 -6.42 5.79
C THR A 12 0.34 -5.39 6.91
N VAL A 13 -0.37 -5.64 8.00
CA VAL A 13 -0.23 -4.91 9.26
C VAL A 13 0.44 -5.83 10.26
N THR A 14 1.61 -5.44 10.76
CA THR A 14 2.43 -6.23 11.69
C THR A 14 2.26 -5.69 13.11
N GLY A 15 1.31 -6.27 13.85
CA GLY A 15 1.03 -5.87 15.23
C GLY A 15 0.54 -4.42 15.34
N GLU A 16 0.82 -3.77 16.47
CA GLU A 16 0.43 -2.37 16.67
C GLU A 16 1.37 -1.40 15.96
N GLY A 17 0.81 -0.48 15.18
CA GLY A 17 1.51 0.68 14.66
C GLY A 17 2.37 0.46 13.41
N HIS A 18 2.42 -0.73 12.82
CA HIS A 18 3.25 -0.98 11.63
C HIS A 18 2.44 -1.61 10.50
N ALA A 19 2.64 -1.07 9.29
CA ALA A 19 2.14 -1.63 8.06
C ALA A 19 3.29 -1.69 7.05
N ALA A 20 3.34 -2.75 6.25
CA ALA A 20 4.31 -2.94 5.20
C ALA A 20 3.60 -3.09 3.87
N PHE A 21 4.19 -2.55 2.81
CA PHE A 21 3.69 -2.60 1.43
C PHE A 21 4.81 -3.14 0.54
N MET A 22 4.47 -4.12 -0.28
CA MET A 22 5.41 -4.88 -1.10
C MET A 22 5.40 -4.35 -2.52
N ALA A 23 6.55 -3.81 -2.93
CA ALA A 23 6.83 -3.53 -4.33
C ALA A 23 7.17 -4.83 -5.07
N GLY A 24 6.91 -4.86 -6.38
CA GLY A 24 7.41 -5.90 -7.27
C GLY A 24 8.86 -5.66 -7.68
N THR A 25 9.21 -4.40 -7.91
CA THR A 25 10.57 -3.93 -8.18
C THR A 25 11.43 -4.07 -6.93
N HIS A 26 12.53 -4.83 -7.01
CA HIS A 26 13.50 -4.94 -5.92
C HIS A 26 14.48 -3.76 -5.92
N THR A 27 14.85 -3.26 -7.10
CA THR A 27 15.77 -2.12 -7.24
C THR A 27 15.27 -1.12 -8.28
N GLY A 28 15.27 0.16 -7.90
CA GLY A 28 14.79 1.25 -8.75
C GLY A 28 13.64 2.01 -8.10
N ASP A 29 13.08 2.96 -8.85
CA ASP A 29 11.99 3.81 -8.37
C ASP A 29 10.62 3.19 -8.63
N ILE A 30 9.65 3.56 -7.79
CA ILE A 30 8.22 3.32 -8.00
C ILE A 30 7.47 4.65 -7.86
N THR A 31 6.30 4.76 -8.48
CA THR A 31 5.40 5.89 -8.23
C THR A 31 4.52 5.59 -7.02
N LEU A 32 4.73 6.28 -5.89
CA LEU A 32 3.88 6.17 -4.70
C LEU A 32 2.99 7.41 -4.53
N THR A 33 1.69 7.21 -4.44
CA THR A 33 0.72 8.24 -4.04
C THR A 33 0.10 7.91 -2.70
N LEU A 34 0.12 8.87 -1.77
CA LEU A 34 -0.55 8.77 -0.47
C LEU A 34 -1.72 9.76 -0.42
N THR A 35 -2.89 9.27 -0.03
CA THR A 35 -4.07 10.12 0.20
C THR A 35 -4.69 9.85 1.57
N ALA A 36 -5.24 10.90 2.18
CA ALA A 36 -5.93 10.83 3.46
C ALA A 36 -7.32 11.47 3.33
N SER A 37 -8.35 10.68 3.61
CA SER A 37 -9.75 11.04 3.46
C SER A 37 -10.47 11.02 4.81
N ASP A 38 -11.56 11.76 4.93
CA ASP A 38 -12.37 11.80 6.15
C ASP A 38 -13.33 10.59 6.25
N SER A 39 -13.56 9.89 5.15
CA SER A 39 -14.42 8.70 5.05
C SER A 39 -13.86 7.71 4.03
N GLU A 40 -14.50 6.53 3.95
CA GLU A 40 -14.15 5.52 2.95
C GLU A 40 -14.20 6.11 1.52
N PRO A 41 -13.10 6.02 0.76
CA PRO A 41 -13.09 6.44 -0.63
C PRO A 41 -13.83 5.43 -1.53
N PRO A 42 -14.37 5.86 -2.68
CA PRO A 42 -14.96 4.94 -3.65
C PRO A 42 -14.02 3.80 -4.02
N LEU A 43 -14.57 2.59 -4.17
CA LEU A 43 -13.81 1.43 -4.63
C LEU A 43 -13.66 1.50 -6.16
N ASN A 44 -12.43 1.73 -6.63
CA ASN A 44 -12.07 1.64 -8.04
C ASN A 44 -11.14 0.44 -8.26
N LEU A 45 -11.61 -0.53 -9.04
CA LEU A 45 -10.85 -1.76 -9.35
C LEU A 45 -10.26 -1.76 -10.76
N SER A 46 -10.83 -0.98 -11.70
CA SER A 46 -10.52 -1.14 -13.13
C SER A 46 -9.11 -0.71 -13.53
N ASP A 47 -8.49 0.17 -12.74
CA ASP A 47 -7.18 0.75 -13.05
C ASP A 47 -6.02 0.10 -12.29
N TRP A 48 -6.32 -0.92 -11.47
CA TRP A 48 -5.39 -1.53 -10.53
C TRP A 48 -5.30 -3.04 -10.77
N ASP A 49 -4.14 -3.64 -10.50
CA ASP A 49 -3.96 -5.09 -10.63
C ASP A 49 -4.37 -5.79 -9.32
N ILE A 50 -4.06 -5.19 -8.17
CA ILE A 50 -4.38 -5.69 -6.83
C ILE A 50 -4.92 -4.56 -5.95
N VAL A 51 -5.95 -4.87 -5.17
CA VAL A 51 -6.57 -3.93 -4.22
C VAL A 51 -6.92 -4.67 -2.93
N VAL A 52 -6.37 -4.19 -1.81
CA VAL A 52 -6.61 -4.76 -0.47
C VAL A 52 -6.87 -3.64 0.53
N ASP A 53 -7.84 -3.86 1.41
CA ASP A 53 -8.01 -3.05 2.60
C ASP A 53 -7.39 -3.75 3.82
N LEU A 54 -6.76 -2.97 4.67
CA LEU A 54 -6.16 -3.41 5.92
C LEU A 54 -6.67 -2.57 7.08
N THR A 55 -6.81 -3.21 8.22
CA THR A 55 -7.13 -2.54 9.49
C THR A 55 -5.85 -2.19 10.22
N TYR A 56 -5.65 -0.89 10.46
CA TYR A 56 -4.48 -0.38 11.16
C TYR A 56 -4.90 0.35 12.44
N LEU A 57 -4.31 -0.05 13.57
CA LEU A 57 -4.45 0.67 14.83
C LEU A 57 -3.31 1.68 14.98
N SER A 58 -3.67 2.95 15.13
CA SER A 58 -2.75 4.04 15.40
C SER A 58 -2.83 4.45 16.87
N PRO A 59 -1.85 4.09 17.72
CA PRO A 59 -1.88 4.46 19.13
C PRO A 59 -1.75 5.97 19.37
N ARG A 60 -1.14 6.69 18.40
CA ARG A 60 -0.81 8.12 18.52
C ARG A 60 -1.49 9.00 17.49
N GLY A 61 -2.27 8.43 16.57
CA GLY A 61 -2.83 9.16 15.44
C GLY A 61 -1.78 9.67 14.46
N ALA A 62 -0.61 9.05 14.46
CA ALA A 62 0.51 9.41 13.62
C ALA A 62 1.18 8.15 13.09
N ALA A 63 1.61 8.24 11.84
CA ALA A 63 2.40 7.26 11.12
C ALA A 63 3.33 8.01 10.16
N VAL A 64 4.52 7.44 9.95
CA VAL A 64 5.55 7.92 9.03
C VAL A 64 5.72 6.86 7.95
N ILE A 65 5.95 7.29 6.71
CA ILE A 65 6.23 6.38 5.58
C ILE A 65 7.73 6.38 5.32
N THR A 66 8.31 5.20 5.36
CA THR A 66 9.73 4.97 5.10
C THR A 66 9.92 4.03 3.92
N ASN A 67 11.06 4.13 3.24
CA ASN A 67 11.52 3.11 2.31
C ASN A 67 12.02 1.86 3.05
N SER A 68 12.50 0.87 2.30
CA SER A 68 13.06 -0.39 2.84
C SER A 68 14.32 -0.19 3.69
N GLU A 69 15.04 0.92 3.53
CA GLU A 69 16.21 1.29 4.32
C GLU A 69 15.83 2.02 5.63
N GLY A 70 14.54 2.25 5.87
CA GLY A 70 14.04 2.97 7.05
C GLY A 70 14.13 4.49 6.93
N GLU A 71 14.43 5.01 5.74
CA GLU A 71 14.50 6.44 5.48
C GLU A 71 13.12 7.00 5.15
N GLU A 72 12.73 8.08 5.82
CA GLU A 72 11.50 8.79 5.52
C GLU A 72 11.59 9.45 4.14
N LEU A 73 10.56 9.22 3.32
CA LEU A 73 10.47 9.79 1.97
C LEU A 73 10.39 11.31 2.04
N LEU A 74 11.32 12.00 1.36
CA LEU A 74 11.48 13.46 1.46
C LEU A 74 10.17 14.23 1.23
N ASP A 75 9.40 13.81 0.23
CA ASP A 75 8.13 14.46 -0.14
C ASP A 75 6.99 14.21 0.84
N LEU A 76 7.10 13.15 1.66
CA LEU A 76 6.13 12.77 2.67
C LEU A 76 6.55 13.18 4.08
N ARG A 77 7.70 13.86 4.23
CA ARG A 77 8.21 14.24 5.55
C ARG A 77 7.21 15.06 6.36
N GLY A 78 6.94 14.59 7.57
CA GLY A 78 5.97 15.23 8.48
C GLY A 78 4.51 15.18 8.02
N ARG A 79 4.19 14.46 6.93
CA ARG A 79 2.82 14.27 6.44
C ARG A 79 2.26 12.95 6.95
N SER A 80 1.65 12.99 8.13
CA SER A 80 0.95 11.81 8.62
C SER A 80 -0.45 11.66 8.01
N PRO A 81 -0.82 10.47 7.50
CA PRO A 81 -2.16 10.24 6.98
C PRO A 81 -3.26 10.21 8.07
N MET A 82 -2.88 10.10 9.35
CA MET A 82 -3.81 9.88 10.46
C MET A 82 -4.23 11.17 11.19
N ARG A 83 -3.72 12.33 10.76
CA ARG A 83 -4.16 13.67 11.21
C ARG A 83 -4.17 13.89 12.74
N GLY A 84 -3.37 13.12 13.50
CA GLY A 84 -3.18 13.31 14.93
C GLY A 84 -4.24 12.68 15.83
N VAL A 85 -5.15 11.85 15.31
CA VAL A 85 -6.22 11.22 16.11
C VAL A 85 -5.90 9.75 16.37
N PRO A 86 -5.68 9.31 17.63
CA PRO A 86 -5.53 7.89 17.92
C PRO A 86 -6.79 7.11 17.55
N GLY A 87 -6.61 5.88 17.07
CA GLY A 87 -7.74 4.98 16.81
C GLY A 87 -7.53 4.02 15.66
N LYS A 88 -8.65 3.45 15.22
CA LYS A 88 -8.72 2.49 14.12
C LYS A 88 -8.88 3.20 12.79
N TYR A 89 -8.01 2.85 11.85
CA TYR A 89 -7.99 3.33 10.48
C TYR A 89 -8.13 2.16 9.53
N ARG A 90 -8.70 2.44 8.35
CA ARG A 90 -8.57 1.56 7.21
C ARG A 90 -7.53 2.12 6.26
N ILE A 91 -6.72 1.23 5.71
CA ILE A 91 -5.75 1.52 4.67
C ILE A 91 -6.16 0.72 3.44
N ARG A 92 -6.48 1.39 2.34
CA ARG A 92 -6.64 0.74 1.02
C ARG A 92 -5.34 0.87 0.26
N ALA A 93 -4.69 -0.26 0.00
CA ALA A 93 -3.53 -0.34 -0.86
C ALA A 93 -3.98 -0.80 -2.24
N HIS A 94 -3.56 -0.05 -3.26
CA HIS A 94 -3.69 -0.44 -4.65
C HIS A 94 -2.29 -0.51 -5.25
N ALA A 95 -2.07 -1.52 -6.10
CA ALA A 95 -0.87 -1.55 -6.92
C ALA A 95 -1.19 -2.00 -8.34
N ARG A 96 -0.39 -1.51 -9.28
CA ARG A 96 -0.37 -1.96 -10.67
C ARG A 96 1.05 -1.97 -11.20
N GLY A 97 1.31 -2.80 -12.20
CA GLY A 97 2.59 -2.89 -12.88
C GLY A 97 3.68 -3.58 -12.07
N ARG A 98 3.38 -4.22 -10.93
CA ARG A 98 4.37 -4.93 -10.08
C ARG A 98 5.14 -6.00 -10.85
N ASN A 99 4.46 -6.76 -11.72
CA ASN A 99 5.09 -7.74 -12.59
C ASN A 99 6.07 -7.09 -13.58
N VAL A 100 5.71 -5.95 -14.17
CA VAL A 100 6.57 -5.23 -15.12
C VAL A 100 7.77 -4.62 -14.39
N GLY A 101 7.54 -4.03 -13.22
CA GLY A 101 8.58 -3.52 -12.33
C GLY A 101 9.62 -4.59 -11.97
N HIS A 102 9.15 -5.76 -11.53
CA HIS A 102 10.03 -6.90 -11.26
C HIS A 102 10.80 -7.39 -12.50
N LEU A 103 10.21 -7.34 -13.69
CA LEU A 103 10.91 -7.77 -14.91
C LEU A 103 11.94 -6.73 -15.39
N THR A 104 11.76 -5.47 -15.04
CA THR A 104 12.68 -4.39 -15.43
C THR A 104 13.74 -4.09 -14.39
N GLU A 105 13.48 -4.25 -13.09
CA GLU A 105 14.43 -4.00 -11.98
C GLU A 105 15.18 -2.67 -12.15
N GLY A 106 14.43 -1.58 -12.31
CA GLY A 106 15.00 -0.24 -12.47
C GLY A 106 15.60 0.03 -13.85
N GLN A 107 15.57 -0.94 -14.77
CA GLN A 107 16.04 -0.79 -16.16
C GLN A 107 14.95 -0.18 -17.05
N PHE A 108 14.51 1.03 -16.70
CA PHE A 108 13.69 1.89 -17.55
C PHE A 108 14.43 3.19 -17.84
N ARG A 109 14.03 3.89 -18.90
CA ARG A 109 14.71 5.14 -19.25
C ARG A 109 14.38 6.21 -18.22
N SER A 110 15.35 7.03 -17.85
CA SER A 110 15.17 8.10 -16.86
C SER A 110 14.17 9.20 -17.27
N ASP A 111 13.78 9.25 -18.56
CA ASP A 111 12.76 10.14 -19.09
C ASP A 111 11.34 9.53 -19.09
N GLN A 112 11.19 8.30 -18.58
CA GLN A 112 9.92 7.58 -18.48
C GLN A 112 9.49 7.46 -17.01
N GLU A 113 8.17 7.40 -16.80
CA GLU A 113 7.61 7.09 -15.49
C GLU A 113 7.91 5.63 -15.12
N PRO A 114 8.23 5.32 -13.85
CA PRO A 114 8.35 3.95 -13.40
C PRO A 114 7.08 3.13 -13.73
N PRO A 115 7.22 1.88 -14.18
CA PRO A 115 6.08 1.06 -14.59
C PRO A 115 5.20 0.65 -13.40
N GLU A 116 5.75 0.66 -12.18
CA GLU A 116 5.07 0.24 -10.98
C GLU A 116 4.51 1.43 -10.20
N HIS A 117 3.21 1.39 -9.93
CA HIS A 117 2.51 2.44 -9.20
C HIS A 117 1.78 1.87 -7.99
N HIS A 118 1.83 2.61 -6.90
CA HIS A 118 1.12 2.34 -5.65
C HIS A 118 0.25 3.52 -5.26
N LEU A 119 -0.98 3.24 -4.85
CA LEU A 119 -1.87 4.21 -4.21
C LEU A 119 -2.28 3.70 -2.84
N ILE A 120 -1.93 4.45 -1.81
CA ILE A 120 -2.33 4.20 -0.43
C ILE A 120 -3.36 5.25 -0.03
N CYS A 121 -4.57 4.82 0.30
CA CYS A 121 -5.63 5.67 0.83
C CYS A 121 -5.86 5.33 2.30
N VAL A 122 -5.95 6.34 3.17
CA VAL A 122 -6.17 6.16 4.60
C VAL A 122 -7.40 6.95 5.05
N TRP A 123 -8.26 6.34 5.85
CA TRP A 123 -9.41 7.01 6.47
C TRP A 123 -9.72 6.47 7.87
N PRO A 124 -10.29 7.30 8.77
CA PRO A 124 -10.77 6.84 10.07
C PRO A 124 -11.88 5.80 9.91
N ALA A 125 -11.82 4.72 10.70
CA ALA A 125 -12.79 3.64 10.63
C ALA A 125 -13.03 3.03 12.02
N PRO A 126 -13.60 3.77 12.98
CA PRO A 126 -13.79 3.31 14.36
C PRO A 126 -14.64 2.02 14.45
N HIS A 127 -15.53 1.80 13.48
CA HIS A 127 -16.40 0.63 13.40
C HIS A 127 -16.13 -0.26 12.18
N GLY A 128 -15.00 -0.05 11.49
CA GLY A 128 -14.64 -0.88 10.32
C GLY A 128 -14.36 -2.33 10.70
N ASP A 129 -14.43 -3.22 9.71
CA ASP A 129 -14.05 -4.62 9.86
C ASP A 129 -12.61 -4.76 10.37
N GLU A 130 -12.32 -5.86 11.07
CA GLU A 130 -10.97 -6.21 11.51
C GLU A 130 -10.20 -6.98 10.43
N GLY A 131 -8.87 -6.98 10.51
CA GLY A 131 -8.03 -7.74 9.59
C GLY A 131 -7.96 -7.16 8.17
N GLU A 132 -7.84 -8.05 7.19
CA GLU A 132 -7.73 -7.71 5.77
C GLU A 132 -9.03 -7.99 5.00
N THR A 133 -9.26 -7.22 3.93
CA THR A 133 -10.30 -7.48 2.94
C THR A 133 -9.68 -7.41 1.55
N VAL A 134 -9.62 -8.55 0.86
CA VAL A 134 -9.07 -8.63 -0.50
C VAL A 134 -10.18 -8.34 -1.51
N HIS A 135 -10.06 -7.22 -2.22
CA HIS A 135 -11.03 -6.82 -3.25
C HIS A 135 -10.64 -7.35 -4.64
N GLN A 136 -9.33 -7.39 -4.91
CA GLN A 136 -8.77 -7.92 -6.16
C GLN A 136 -7.34 -8.41 -5.92
N THR A 137 -6.95 -9.49 -6.60
CA THR A 137 -5.58 -10.04 -6.57
C THR A 137 -4.94 -9.94 -7.95
N ASP A 138 -3.63 -9.74 -8.00
CA ASP A 138 -2.82 -9.90 -9.20
C ASP A 138 -2.18 -11.30 -9.25
N SER A 139 -1.41 -11.57 -10.30
CA SER A 139 -0.62 -12.80 -10.46
C SER A 139 0.82 -12.67 -9.97
N PHE A 140 1.13 -11.60 -9.21
CA PHE A 140 2.47 -11.36 -8.72
C PHE A 140 2.83 -12.36 -7.62
N GLY A 141 3.91 -13.13 -7.85
CA GLY A 141 4.35 -14.18 -6.93
C GLY A 141 3.80 -15.58 -7.18
N ASP A 142 2.97 -15.78 -8.21
CA ASP A 142 2.36 -17.08 -8.57
C ASP A 142 3.33 -18.09 -9.26
N ARG A 143 4.65 -17.91 -9.14
CA ARG A 143 5.66 -18.75 -9.80
C ARG A 143 6.31 -19.79 -8.89
#